data_AF-A0A1Y3TXY3-F1
#
_entry.id   AF-A0A1Y3TXY3-F1
#
_cell.length_a   1.000
_cell.length_b   1.000
_cell.length_c   1.000
_cell.angle_alpha   90.00
_cell.angle_beta   90.00
_cell.angle_gamma   90.00
#
_symmetry.space_group_name_H-M   'P 1'
#
loop_
_entity.id
_entity.type
_entity.pdbx_description
1 polymer ?
#
loop_
_entity_poly.entity_id
_entity_poly.type
_entity_poly.pdbx_seq_one_letter_code
_entity_poly.pdbx_strand_id
1 'polypeptide(L)'
;MGIFDKLKQTAMDTAVTAATSIGNKTETFTFKALPESLSELQALPEASLNTPFQTAALTVLALCAYAADRNIGLEMLNWLRGPRPLNGQEISFLNDRFRDGKTYLPFTYFSGSTPENNYTPNEPYTIHIESNHVSGEEQGYMKLFIPCGGADAPRPIKLRQRGSDGKWFLWEQYLLTGVRTPKAVDPWA
;
A
#
# COMPACT_ATOMS: atom_id res chain seq x y z
N MET A 1 -22.28 -32.01 -19.31
CA MET A 1 -21.51 -30.92 -19.94
C MET A 1 -20.88 -31.44 -21.21
N GLY A 2 -21.08 -30.73 -22.31
CA GLY A 2 -20.63 -31.15 -23.65
C GLY A 2 -19.14 -30.89 -23.87
N ILE A 3 -18.55 -31.61 -24.81
CA ILE A 3 -17.14 -31.48 -25.24
C ILE A 3 -16.80 -30.03 -25.64
N PHE A 4 -17.75 -29.29 -26.21
CA PHE A 4 -17.58 -27.89 -26.60
C PHE A 4 -17.64 -26.89 -25.44
N ASP A 5 -18.19 -27.27 -24.28
CA ASP A 5 -18.19 -26.43 -23.08
C ASP A 5 -16.77 -26.28 -22.52
N LYS A 6 -15.94 -27.33 -22.62
CA LYS A 6 -14.53 -27.29 -22.22
C LYS A 6 -13.72 -26.32 -23.08
N LEU A 7 -13.99 -26.25 -24.38
CA LEU A 7 -13.31 -25.31 -25.29
C LEU A 7 -13.68 -23.86 -24.99
N LYS A 8 -14.94 -23.60 -24.63
CA LYS A 8 -15.38 -22.26 -24.18
C LYS A 8 -14.76 -21.89 -22.83
N GLN A 9 -14.70 -22.83 -21.88
CA GLN A 9 -14.07 -22.62 -20.57
C GLN A 9 -12.58 -22.29 -20.73
N THR A 10 -11.84 -23.10 -21.50
CA THR A 10 -10.41 -22.86 -21.77
C THR A 10 -10.17 -21.55 -22.52
N ALA A 11 -11.00 -21.19 -23.49
CA ALA A 11 -10.87 -19.91 -24.20
C ALA A 11 -11.17 -18.72 -23.27
N MET A 12 -12.15 -18.83 -22.37
CA MET A 12 -12.45 -17.83 -21.35
C MET A 12 -11.32 -17.71 -20.33
N ASP A 13 -10.81 -18.82 -19.81
CA ASP A 13 -9.68 -18.83 -18.86
C ASP A 13 -8.43 -18.24 -19.51
N THR A 14 -8.17 -18.52 -20.80
CA THR A 14 -7.02 -17.97 -21.55
C THR A 14 -7.19 -16.47 -21.82
N ALA A 15 -8.40 -16.01 -22.15
CA ALA A 15 -8.69 -14.58 -22.33
C ALA A 15 -8.63 -13.79 -21.02
N VAL A 16 -9.06 -14.39 -19.90
CA VAL A 16 -8.90 -13.83 -18.55
C VAL A 16 -7.43 -13.77 -18.16
N THR A 17 -6.63 -14.79 -18.50
CA THR A 17 -5.18 -14.85 -18.23
C THR A 17 -4.39 -13.84 -19.07
N ALA A 18 -4.80 -13.58 -20.31
CA ALA A 18 -4.19 -12.56 -21.17
C ALA A 18 -4.59 -11.12 -20.76
N ALA A 19 -5.73 -10.95 -20.08
CA ALA A 19 -6.17 -9.68 -19.53
C ALA A 19 -5.60 -9.36 -18.13
N THR A 20 -4.89 -10.31 -17.48
CA THR A 20 -4.35 -10.14 -16.11
C THR A 20 -2.90 -9.68 -16.03
N SER A 21 -2.15 -9.56 -17.14
CA SER A 21 -0.84 -8.90 -17.09
C SER A 21 -1.02 -7.38 -17.17
N ILE A 22 -1.19 -6.73 -16.01
CA ILE A 22 -1.09 -5.25 -15.89
C ILE A 22 0.25 -4.74 -16.47
N GLY A 23 1.26 -5.62 -16.53
CA GLY A 23 2.59 -5.30 -17.02
C GLY A 23 3.35 -4.40 -16.05
N ASN A 24 4.51 -3.93 -16.49
CA ASN A 24 5.27 -2.95 -15.72
C ASN A 24 4.58 -1.58 -15.87
N LYS A 25 4.04 -1.06 -14.78
CA LYS A 25 3.39 0.25 -14.70
C LYS A 25 3.83 0.94 -13.43
N THR A 26 4.04 2.26 -13.51
CA THR A 26 4.24 3.11 -12.35
C THR A 26 3.15 4.18 -12.32
N GLU A 27 2.44 4.29 -11.21
CA GLU A 27 1.54 5.41 -10.92
C GLU A 27 2.17 6.32 -9.87
N THR A 28 1.94 7.62 -9.99
CA THR A 28 2.44 8.64 -9.07
C THR A 28 1.28 9.37 -8.45
N PHE A 29 1.29 9.48 -7.13
CA PHE A 29 0.29 10.19 -6.33
C PHE A 29 0.96 11.34 -5.59
N THR A 30 0.32 12.51 -5.59
CA THR A 30 0.86 13.71 -4.96
C THR A 30 -0.19 14.32 -4.04
N PHE A 31 0.19 14.53 -2.78
CA PHE A 31 -0.66 15.05 -1.72
C PHE A 31 -0.06 16.35 -1.18
N LYS A 32 -0.90 17.38 -1.06
CA LYS A 32 -0.47 18.67 -0.49
C LYS A 32 -0.24 18.62 1.01
N ALA A 33 -0.98 17.74 1.70
CA ALA A 33 -0.91 17.52 3.13
C ALA A 33 -1.20 16.05 3.43
N LEU A 34 -0.75 15.59 4.59
CA LEU A 34 -1.12 14.28 5.12
C LEU A 34 -2.47 14.41 5.84
N PRO A 35 -3.41 13.48 5.64
CA PRO A 35 -4.71 13.54 6.29
C PRO A 35 -4.59 13.31 7.80
N GLU A 36 -5.29 14.12 8.58
CA GLU A 36 -5.31 14.07 10.04
C GLU A 36 -6.58 13.41 10.60
N SER A 37 -7.51 12.99 9.72
CA SER A 37 -8.72 12.26 10.11
C SER A 37 -9.23 11.33 9.01
N LEU A 38 -10.06 10.33 9.34
CA LEU A 38 -10.70 9.50 8.33
C LEU A 38 -11.51 10.34 7.33
N SER A 39 -12.18 11.40 7.80
CA SER A 39 -12.96 12.28 6.94
C SER A 39 -12.09 12.98 5.90
N GLU A 40 -10.89 13.44 6.27
CA GLU A 40 -9.94 14.05 5.34
C GLU A 40 -9.39 13.03 4.35
N LEU A 41 -9.05 11.82 4.81
CA LEU A 41 -8.63 10.72 3.92
C LEU A 41 -9.73 10.40 2.89
N GLN A 42 -10.99 10.35 3.32
CA GLN A 42 -12.14 10.07 2.46
C GLN A 42 -12.48 11.21 1.49
N ALA A 43 -12.03 12.43 1.78
CA ALA A 43 -12.21 13.58 0.88
C ALA A 43 -11.21 13.58 -0.29
N LEU A 44 -10.14 12.75 -0.23
CA LEU A 44 -9.18 12.62 -1.31
C LEU A 44 -9.80 11.95 -2.55
N PRO A 45 -9.46 12.36 -3.79
CA PRO A 45 -9.96 11.71 -5.01
C PRO A 45 -9.68 10.19 -5.08
N GLU A 46 -8.56 9.77 -4.51
CA GLU A 46 -8.12 8.37 -4.41
C GLU A 46 -9.06 7.54 -3.53
N ALA A 47 -9.86 8.16 -2.65
CA ALA A 47 -10.81 7.48 -1.78
C ALA A 47 -11.99 6.84 -2.53
N SER A 48 -12.05 7.00 -3.86
CA SER A 48 -12.92 6.21 -4.73
C SER A 48 -12.61 4.71 -4.68
N LEU A 49 -11.35 4.33 -4.40
CA LEU A 49 -10.86 2.95 -4.31
C LEU A 49 -11.10 2.13 -5.59
N ASN A 50 -11.17 2.80 -6.73
CA ASN A 50 -11.44 2.18 -8.03
C ASN A 50 -10.23 1.38 -8.54
N THR A 51 -9.03 1.74 -8.12
CA THR A 51 -7.79 1.02 -8.47
C THR A 51 -7.03 0.52 -7.23
N PRO A 52 -6.25 -0.56 -7.35
CA PRO A 52 -5.41 -1.02 -6.25
C PRO A 52 -4.29 -0.02 -5.92
N PHE A 53 -3.85 0.77 -6.92
CA PHE A 53 -2.84 1.82 -6.74
C PHE A 53 -3.32 2.93 -5.80
N GLN A 54 -4.56 3.38 -5.96
CA GLN A 54 -5.19 4.36 -5.05
C GLN A 54 -5.20 3.85 -3.60
N THR A 55 -5.65 2.62 -3.40
CA THR A 55 -5.73 2.00 -2.07
C THR A 55 -4.35 1.86 -1.44
N ALA A 56 -3.33 1.52 -2.24
CA ALA A 56 -1.96 1.43 -1.78
C ALA A 56 -1.39 2.80 -1.37
N ALA A 57 -1.65 3.87 -2.12
CA ALA A 57 -1.25 5.23 -1.76
C ALA A 57 -1.87 5.67 -0.44
N LEU A 58 -3.20 5.49 -0.29
CA LEU A 58 -3.92 5.83 0.93
C LEU A 58 -3.46 5.00 2.13
N THR A 59 -2.99 3.76 1.93
CA THR A 59 -2.43 2.94 3.01
C THR A 59 -1.15 3.56 3.58
N VAL A 60 -0.29 4.15 2.75
CA VAL A 60 0.91 4.88 3.23
C VAL A 60 0.49 6.07 4.10
N LEU A 61 -0.52 6.85 3.67
CA LEU A 61 -1.05 7.96 4.45
C LEU A 61 -1.64 7.51 5.80
N ALA A 62 -2.43 6.43 5.78
CA ALA A 62 -3.01 5.86 6.99
C ALA A 62 -1.94 5.34 7.98
N LEU A 63 -0.82 4.82 7.48
CA LEU A 63 0.33 4.44 8.32
C LEU A 63 1.05 5.65 8.90
N CYS A 64 1.15 6.77 8.17
CA CYS A 64 1.64 8.04 8.72
C CYS A 64 0.74 8.52 9.86
N ALA A 65 -0.58 8.52 9.65
CA ALA A 65 -1.54 8.85 10.68
C ALA A 65 -1.43 7.91 11.88
N TYR A 66 -1.25 6.60 11.68
CA TYR A 66 -1.06 5.64 12.78
C TYR A 66 0.22 5.92 13.59
N ALA A 67 1.30 6.33 12.93
CA ALA A 67 2.55 6.68 13.59
C ALA A 67 2.41 7.94 14.47
N ALA A 68 1.54 8.88 14.07
CA ALA A 68 1.24 10.11 14.82
C ALA A 68 0.18 9.89 15.91
N ASP A 69 -0.94 9.27 15.56
CA ASP A 69 -2.06 8.91 16.44
C ASP A 69 -2.62 7.54 16.06
N ARG A 70 -2.48 6.59 17.00
CA ARG A 70 -2.88 5.19 16.78
C ARG A 70 -4.37 5.03 16.51
N ASN A 71 -5.23 5.85 17.11
CA ASN A 71 -6.68 5.71 16.97
C ASN A 71 -7.11 6.18 15.59
N ILE A 72 -6.63 7.35 15.15
CA ILE A 72 -6.91 7.89 13.82
C ILE A 72 -6.39 6.95 12.74
N GLY A 73 -5.14 6.51 12.85
CA GLY A 73 -4.58 5.57 11.88
C GLY A 73 -5.30 4.22 11.85
N LEU A 74 -5.75 3.72 13.00
CA LEU A 74 -6.53 2.48 13.07
C LEU A 74 -7.87 2.63 12.35
N GLU A 75 -8.55 3.76 12.53
CA GLU A 75 -9.80 4.06 11.85
C GLU A 75 -9.61 4.09 10.32
N MET A 76 -8.58 4.79 9.85
CA MET A 76 -8.21 4.85 8.43
C MET A 76 -7.87 3.47 7.85
N LEU A 77 -7.03 2.69 8.53
CA LEU A 77 -6.63 1.36 8.09
C LEU A 77 -7.81 0.38 8.07
N ASN A 78 -8.72 0.46 9.05
CA ASN A 78 -9.91 -0.37 9.08
C ASN A 78 -10.87 -0.02 7.93
N TRP A 79 -11.04 1.25 7.62
CA TRP A 79 -11.81 1.67 6.45
C TRP A 79 -11.20 1.11 5.14
N LEU A 80 -9.88 1.21 4.98
CA LEU A 80 -9.16 0.66 3.81
C LEU A 80 -9.24 -0.87 3.71
N ARG A 81 -9.49 -1.58 4.81
CA ARG A 81 -9.68 -3.05 4.81
C ARG A 81 -11.12 -3.50 4.61
N GLY A 82 -12.06 -2.56 4.54
CA GLY A 82 -13.47 -2.83 4.32
C GLY A 82 -14.06 -3.76 5.39
N PRO A 83 -14.67 -4.90 5.03
CA PRO A 83 -15.37 -5.77 5.98
C PRO A 83 -14.44 -6.59 6.89
N ARG A 84 -13.11 -6.46 6.77
CA ARG A 84 -12.12 -7.20 7.55
C ARG A 84 -11.25 -6.24 8.37
N PRO A 85 -11.73 -5.69 9.50
CA PRO A 85 -10.90 -4.83 10.34
C PRO A 85 -9.63 -5.54 10.82
N LEU A 86 -8.65 -4.77 11.27
CA LEU A 86 -7.43 -5.27 11.90
C LEU A 86 -7.79 -6.02 13.19
N ASN A 87 -7.25 -7.23 13.34
CA ASN A 87 -7.37 -7.99 14.57
C ASN A 87 -6.29 -7.59 15.60
N GLY A 88 -6.40 -8.09 16.83
CA GLY A 88 -5.46 -7.75 17.91
C GLY A 88 -4.00 -8.10 17.61
N GLN A 89 -3.74 -9.18 16.86
CA GLN A 89 -2.38 -9.56 16.46
C GLN A 89 -1.81 -8.56 15.45
N GLU A 90 -2.60 -8.15 14.45
CA GLU A 90 -2.20 -7.16 13.46
C GLU A 90 -1.96 -5.79 14.12
N ILE A 91 -2.80 -5.39 15.08
CA ILE A 91 -2.61 -4.15 15.86
C ILE A 91 -1.34 -4.23 16.71
N SER A 92 -1.10 -5.35 17.40
CA SER A 92 0.13 -5.55 18.17
C SER A 92 1.37 -5.45 17.29
N PHE A 93 1.32 -6.04 16.09
CA PHE A 93 2.39 -5.94 15.10
C PHE A 93 2.65 -4.48 14.73
N LEU A 94 1.63 -3.70 14.38
CA LEU A 94 1.78 -2.27 14.05
C LEU A 94 2.42 -1.52 15.22
N ASN A 95 1.92 -1.72 16.44
CA ASN A 95 2.45 -1.09 17.65
C ASN A 95 3.94 -1.40 17.84
N ASP A 96 4.34 -2.66 17.69
CA ASP A 96 5.73 -3.07 17.84
C ASP A 96 6.64 -2.42 16.78
N ARG A 97 6.13 -2.19 15.55
CA ARG A 97 6.92 -1.55 14.50
C ARG A 97 7.20 -0.08 14.75
N PHE A 98 6.30 0.63 15.44
CA PHE A 98 6.44 2.05 15.74
C PHE A 98 7.08 2.34 17.11
N ARG A 99 7.52 1.32 17.85
CA ARG A 99 8.28 1.52 19.10
C ARG A 99 9.65 2.13 18.84
N ASP A 100 10.26 2.63 19.91
CA ASP A 100 11.65 3.11 19.94
C ASP A 100 11.97 4.20 18.90
N GLY A 101 11.03 5.12 18.67
CA GLY A 101 11.22 6.27 17.78
C GLY A 101 11.14 5.93 16.28
N LYS A 102 10.65 4.76 15.90
CA LYS A 102 10.53 4.32 14.49
C LYS A 102 9.32 4.89 13.75
N THR A 103 8.82 6.04 14.18
CA THR A 103 7.70 6.75 13.53
C THR A 103 8.06 7.27 12.13
N TYR A 104 9.36 7.28 11.78
CA TYR A 104 9.85 7.62 10.44
C TYR A 104 9.56 6.55 9.37
N LEU A 105 9.20 5.31 9.75
CA LEU A 105 9.04 4.20 8.80
C LEU A 105 8.06 4.46 7.65
N PRO A 106 6.86 5.05 7.87
CA PRO A 106 5.93 5.33 6.76
C PRO A 106 6.48 6.42 5.84
N PHE A 107 7.34 7.30 6.35
CA PHE A 107 7.91 8.39 5.57
C PHE A 107 8.93 7.93 4.53
N THR A 108 9.47 6.71 4.67
CA THR A 108 10.45 6.16 3.71
C THR A 108 9.88 5.91 2.32
N TYR A 109 8.56 5.94 2.16
CA TYR A 109 7.87 5.70 0.89
C TYR A 109 7.60 6.97 0.08
N PHE A 110 7.91 8.14 0.65
CA PHE A 110 7.79 9.40 -0.08
C PHE A 110 9.07 9.72 -0.85
N SER A 111 8.91 10.36 -2.00
CA SER A 111 10.02 10.88 -2.78
C SER A 111 10.83 11.91 -1.98
N GLY A 112 12.16 11.79 -2.05
CA GLY A 112 13.08 12.65 -1.30
C GLY A 112 13.45 12.13 0.10
N SER A 113 12.72 11.17 0.66
CA SER A 113 13.07 10.58 1.96
C SER A 113 14.25 9.63 1.85
N THR A 114 15.37 9.91 2.52
CA THR A 114 16.56 9.03 2.55
C THR A 114 17.12 8.88 3.97
N PRO A 115 17.98 7.87 4.23
CA PRO A 115 18.63 7.76 5.55
C PRO A 115 19.40 9.05 5.94
N GLU A 116 20.04 9.70 4.96
CA GLU A 116 20.91 10.86 5.16
C GLU A 116 20.14 12.10 5.63
N ASN A 117 18.89 12.27 5.20
CA ASN A 117 18.02 13.37 5.61
C ASN A 117 17.00 12.96 6.70
N ASN A 118 17.25 11.84 7.37
CA ASN A 118 16.37 11.28 8.41
C ASN A 118 14.97 10.95 7.92
N TYR A 119 14.83 10.57 6.64
CA TYR A 119 13.56 10.30 5.97
C TYR A 119 12.60 11.50 5.98
N THR A 120 13.16 12.69 5.83
CA THR A 120 12.36 13.90 5.61
C THR A 120 11.91 13.94 4.14
N PRO A 121 10.59 13.86 3.85
CA PRO A 121 10.09 13.85 2.48
C PRO A 121 10.18 15.23 1.82
N ASN A 122 10.18 15.26 0.49
CA ASN A 122 9.95 16.50 -0.25
C ASN A 122 8.46 16.86 -0.23
N GLU A 123 8.16 18.16 -0.24
CA GLU A 123 6.81 18.67 -0.47
C GLU A 123 6.64 19.17 -1.91
N PRO A 124 5.49 18.89 -2.56
CA PRO A 124 4.35 18.12 -2.04
C PRO A 124 4.66 16.62 -1.89
N TYR A 125 4.04 15.98 -0.89
CA TYR A 125 4.24 14.57 -0.56
C TYR A 125 3.92 13.69 -1.76
N THR A 126 4.93 13.01 -2.31
CA THR A 126 4.80 12.21 -3.54
C THR A 126 5.10 10.75 -3.28
N ILE A 127 4.23 9.84 -3.74
CA ILE A 127 4.38 8.39 -3.62
C ILE A 127 4.37 7.78 -5.03
N HIS A 128 5.32 6.88 -5.29
CA HIS A 128 5.34 6.06 -6.50
C HIS A 128 4.88 4.64 -6.18
N ILE A 129 4.05 4.06 -7.04
CA ILE A 129 3.52 2.71 -6.86
C ILE A 129 3.67 1.95 -8.17
N GLU A 130 4.28 0.78 -8.08
CA GLU A 130 4.71 -0.02 -9.21
C GLU A 130 3.97 -1.35 -9.27
N SER A 131 3.64 -1.78 -10.48
CA SER A 131 3.31 -3.17 -10.80
C SER A 131 4.41 -3.79 -11.65
N ASN A 132 4.45 -5.11 -11.64
CA ASN A 132 5.28 -5.89 -12.54
C ASN A 132 4.55 -7.16 -12.99
N HIS A 133 5.27 -8.08 -13.63
CA HIS A 133 4.71 -9.34 -14.14
C HIS A 133 4.01 -10.20 -13.07
N VAL A 134 4.36 -10.10 -11.78
CA VAL A 134 3.71 -10.89 -10.72
C VAL A 134 2.48 -10.20 -10.11
N SER A 135 2.20 -8.94 -10.46
CA SER A 135 1.21 -8.13 -9.75
C SER A 135 -0.21 -8.67 -9.87
N GLY A 136 -0.59 -9.24 -11.02
CA GLY A 136 -1.94 -9.74 -11.32
C GLY A 136 -2.06 -11.26 -11.41
N GLU A 137 -1.10 -12.04 -10.89
CA GLU A 137 -1.10 -13.50 -11.02
C GLU A 137 -2.25 -14.19 -10.27
N GLU A 138 -2.69 -13.61 -9.15
CA GLU A 138 -3.77 -14.17 -8.32
C GLU A 138 -5.10 -13.48 -8.62
N GLN A 139 -6.09 -14.24 -9.10
CA GLN A 139 -7.40 -13.71 -9.47
C GLN A 139 -8.06 -12.98 -8.29
N GLY A 140 -8.48 -11.73 -8.54
CA GLY A 140 -9.14 -10.89 -7.53
C GLY A 140 -8.18 -10.22 -6.53
N TYR A 141 -6.88 -10.37 -6.72
CA TYR A 141 -5.85 -9.71 -5.92
C TYR A 141 -4.89 -8.91 -6.79
N MET A 142 -4.22 -7.95 -6.17
CA MET A 142 -3.15 -7.19 -6.78
C MET A 142 -1.98 -7.10 -5.81
N LYS A 143 -0.79 -7.49 -6.25
CA LYS A 143 0.46 -7.29 -5.52
C LYS A 143 1.23 -6.12 -6.13
N LEU A 144 1.23 -4.98 -5.47
CA LEU A 144 1.96 -3.79 -5.89
C LEU A 144 3.24 -3.63 -5.08
N PHE A 145 4.12 -2.74 -5.54
CA PHE A 145 5.43 -2.48 -4.99
C PHE A 145 5.63 -0.99 -4.80
N ILE A 146 6.13 -0.56 -3.65
CA ILE A 146 6.36 0.85 -3.33
C ILE A 146 7.85 1.06 -3.10
N PRO A 147 8.55 1.89 -3.91
CA PRO A 147 9.94 2.26 -3.67
C PRO A 147 10.13 2.81 -2.25
N CYS A 148 11.25 2.43 -1.63
CA CYS A 148 11.52 2.73 -0.23
C CYS A 148 12.93 3.31 -0.12
N GLY A 149 13.06 4.57 0.27
CA GLY A 149 14.36 5.25 0.34
C GLY A 149 15.35 4.62 1.31
N GLY A 150 14.87 3.77 2.24
CA GLY A 150 15.69 3.05 3.20
C GLY A 150 16.01 1.59 2.87
N ALA A 151 15.67 1.09 1.67
CA ALA A 151 15.85 -0.31 1.28
C ALA A 151 16.36 -0.45 -0.17
N ASP A 152 16.97 -1.59 -0.50
CA ASP A 152 17.47 -1.87 -1.85
C ASP A 152 16.38 -2.27 -2.85
N ALA A 153 15.22 -2.68 -2.34
CA ALA A 153 14.10 -3.14 -3.14
C ALA A 153 12.78 -2.49 -2.67
N PRO A 154 11.86 -2.21 -3.62
CA PRO A 154 10.49 -1.81 -3.29
C PRO A 154 9.80 -2.79 -2.34
N ARG A 155 8.93 -2.27 -1.46
CA ARG A 155 8.19 -3.08 -0.50
C ARG A 155 6.83 -3.49 -1.06
N PRO A 156 6.42 -4.77 -0.92
CA PRO A 156 5.17 -5.22 -1.46
C PRO A 156 3.98 -4.79 -0.60
N ILE A 157 2.84 -4.63 -1.26
CA ILE A 157 1.52 -4.46 -0.66
C ILE A 157 0.52 -5.27 -1.47
N LYS A 158 -0.39 -5.97 -0.80
CA LYS A 158 -1.41 -6.81 -1.43
C LYS A 158 -2.79 -6.18 -1.22
N LEU A 159 -3.55 -6.06 -2.31
CA LEU A 159 -4.89 -5.52 -2.35
C LEU A 159 -5.83 -6.61 -2.84
N ARG A 160 -7.08 -6.56 -2.41
CA ARG A 160 -8.14 -7.48 -2.83
C ARG A 160 -9.30 -6.70 -3.44
N GLN A 161 -9.75 -7.13 -4.60
CA GLN A 161 -10.94 -6.58 -5.22
C GLN A 161 -12.19 -7.19 -4.58
N ARG A 162 -13.15 -6.34 -4.24
CA ARG A 162 -14.47 -6.77 -3.79
C ARG A 162 -15.37 -6.98 -5.00
N GLY A 163 -15.88 -8.20 -5.17
CA GLY A 163 -16.66 -8.56 -6.36
C GLY A 163 -17.99 -7.81 -6.54
N SER A 164 -18.59 -7.28 -5.46
CA SER A 164 -19.91 -6.63 -5.54
C SER A 164 -19.88 -5.26 -6.23
N ASP A 165 -18.77 -4.53 -6.13
CA ASP A 165 -18.66 -3.15 -6.61
C ASP A 165 -17.30 -2.84 -7.27
N GLY A 166 -16.42 -3.83 -7.40
CA GLY A 166 -15.13 -3.70 -8.08
C GLY A 166 -14.09 -2.88 -7.32
N LYS A 167 -14.40 -2.38 -6.12
CA LYS A 167 -13.47 -1.58 -5.30
C LYS A 167 -12.35 -2.41 -4.71
N TRP A 168 -11.21 -1.78 -4.52
CA TRP A 168 -10.00 -2.41 -3.98
C TRP A 168 -9.82 -2.07 -2.50
N PHE A 169 -9.43 -3.08 -1.72
CA PHE A 169 -9.24 -2.97 -0.29
C PHE A 169 -7.87 -3.52 0.11
N LEU A 170 -7.30 -2.97 1.16
CA LEU A 170 -6.06 -3.44 1.75
C LEU A 170 -6.24 -4.89 2.22
N TRP A 171 -5.40 -5.78 1.70
CA TRP A 171 -5.37 -7.19 2.10
C TRP A 171 -4.20 -7.47 3.03
N GLU A 172 -2.97 -7.17 2.61
CA GLU A 172 -1.74 -7.33 3.39
C GLU A 172 -0.80 -6.16 3.12
N GLN A 173 -0.03 -5.74 4.13
CA GLN A 173 1.03 -4.73 3.98
C GLN A 173 2.34 -5.26 4.55
N TYR A 174 3.44 -4.98 3.84
CA TYR A 174 4.80 -5.30 4.25
C TYR A 174 5.65 -4.02 4.35
N LEU A 175 4.99 -2.91 4.67
CA LEU A 175 5.56 -1.56 4.61
C LEU A 175 6.28 -1.16 5.91
N LEU A 176 6.23 -1.98 6.95
CA LEU A 176 6.86 -1.68 8.23
C LEU A 176 8.04 -2.62 8.55
N THR A 177 8.65 -3.20 7.53
CA THR A 177 9.91 -3.96 7.67
C THR A 177 11.08 -3.01 7.97
N GLY A 178 12.14 -3.53 8.60
CA GLY A 178 13.34 -2.73 8.88
C GLY A 178 13.94 -2.09 7.63
N VAL A 179 14.43 -0.87 7.81
CA VAL A 179 15.12 -0.04 6.81
C VAL A 179 16.46 0.41 7.39
N ARG A 180 17.32 1.01 6.55
CA ARG A 180 18.58 1.64 7.00
C ARG A 180 18.32 2.60 8.17
N THR A 181 19.26 2.67 9.10
CA THR A 181 19.14 3.56 10.26
C THR A 181 19.23 5.02 9.79
N PRO A 182 18.32 5.92 10.22
CA PRO A 182 18.44 7.35 9.95
C PRO A 182 19.77 7.91 10.49
N LYS A 183 20.40 8.82 9.75
CA LYS A 183 21.71 9.40 10.10
C LYS A 183 21.77 9.97 11.52
N ALA A 184 20.72 10.66 11.97
CA ALA A 184 20.68 11.30 13.29
C ALA A 184 20.68 10.32 14.47
N VAL A 185 20.36 9.04 14.24
CA VAL A 185 20.32 8.00 15.29
C VAL A 185 21.32 6.87 15.03
N ASP A 186 22.15 7.01 14.00
CA ASP A 186 23.25 6.08 13.73
C ASP A 186 24.47 6.48 14.57
N PRO A 187 24.91 5.66 15.54
CA PRO A 187 26.07 5.97 16.37
C PRO A 187 27.41 5.91 15.62
N TRP A 188 27.41 5.47 14.36
CA TRP A 188 28.60 5.31 13.52
C TRP A 188 28.58 6.18 12.25
N ALA A 189 27.60 7.08 12.11
CA ALA A 189 27.44 7.96 10.93
C ALA A 189 28.42 9.13 10.84
#